data_AF-A0A9E4X357-F1
#
_entry.id   AF-A0A9E4X357-F1
#
_cell.length_a   1.000
_cell.length_b   1.000
_cell.length_c   1.000
_cell.angle_alpha   90.00
_cell.angle_beta   90.00
_cell.angle_gamma   90.00
#
_symmetry.space_group_name_H-M   'P 1'
#
loop_
_entity.id
_entity.type
_entity.pdbx_description
1 polymer ?
#
loop_
_entity_poly.entity_id
_entity_poly.type
_entity_poly.pdbx_seq_one_letter_code
_entity_poly.pdbx_strand_id
1 'polypeptide(L)'
;YDEQLSGLEDLEWAMWARAQHYQLSYVAEAEVVHVHDETPAQVFNRYRREAIALKRLRPQEHIGLFDFLRLFASNVGSDVRHAMRERASLDAWPEILWFRFMQFWGTYRGFGHKGPLGDDLKQAFYYPRGYRTDAPSPSRPVEPIDYSNEPTDG
;
A
#
# COMPACT_ATOMS: atom_id res chain seq x y z
N TYR A 1 -5.57 16.38 -2.71
CA TYR A 1 -5.70 15.07 -2.05
C TYR A 1 -7.11 14.57 -2.32
N ASP A 2 -7.25 13.39 -2.94
CA ASP A 2 -8.55 12.75 -3.24
C ASP A 2 -8.81 11.62 -2.23
N GLU A 3 -9.70 11.86 -1.26
CA GLU A 3 -10.12 10.89 -0.23
C GLU A 3 -10.80 9.63 -0.80
N GLN A 4 -11.23 9.68 -2.05
CA GLN A 4 -11.84 8.53 -2.70
C GLN A 4 -10.83 7.56 -3.30
N LEU A 5 -9.55 7.94 -3.33
CA LEU A 5 -8.48 7.05 -3.73
C LEU A 5 -8.12 6.16 -2.55
N SER A 6 -8.18 4.84 -2.73
CA SER A 6 -7.95 3.92 -1.62
C SER A 6 -6.49 3.81 -1.20
N GLY A 7 -5.54 4.23 -2.04
CA GLY A 7 -4.09 4.21 -1.82
C GLY A 7 -3.37 4.75 -3.07
N LEU A 8 -2.04 4.70 -3.14
CA LEU A 8 -1.27 5.23 -4.29
C LEU A 8 -1.47 6.75 -4.52
N GLU A 9 -1.64 7.51 -3.44
CA GLU A 9 -1.76 8.97 -3.47
C GLU A 9 -0.47 9.65 -3.92
N ASP A 10 0.68 9.01 -3.65
CA ASP A 10 1.99 9.38 -4.18
C ASP A 10 2.03 9.31 -5.72
N LEU A 11 1.45 8.26 -6.30
CA LEU A 11 1.35 8.11 -7.75
C LEU A 11 0.39 9.12 -8.38
N GLU A 12 -0.75 9.38 -7.74
CA GLU A 12 -1.71 10.41 -8.16
C GLU A 12 -1.06 11.80 -8.17
N TRP A 13 -0.35 12.13 -7.10
CA TRP A 13 0.42 13.38 -7.00
C TRP A 13 1.52 13.46 -8.06
N ALA A 14 2.26 12.38 -8.29
CA ALA A 14 3.30 12.33 -9.33
C ALA A 14 2.72 12.53 -10.73
N MET A 15 1.54 11.96 -11.01
CA MET A 15 0.82 12.16 -12.28
C MET A 15 0.40 13.62 -12.45
N TRP A 16 -0.16 14.23 -11.40
CA TRP A 16 -0.51 15.66 -11.39
C TRP A 16 0.72 16.54 -11.64
N ALA A 17 1.82 16.32 -10.91
CA ALA A 17 3.03 17.12 -11.02
C ALA A 17 3.59 17.08 -12.45
N ARG A 18 3.62 15.90 -13.07
CA ARG A 18 4.02 15.74 -14.47
C ARG A 18 3.08 16.45 -15.45
N ALA A 19 1.77 16.43 -15.20
CA ALA A 19 0.79 17.15 -16.01
C ALA A 19 0.96 18.67 -15.92
N GLN A 20 1.52 19.17 -14.82
CA GLN A 20 1.91 20.57 -14.65
C GLN A 20 3.32 20.87 -15.19
N HIS A 21 3.94 19.95 -15.93
CA HIS A 21 5.30 20.05 -16.47
C HIS A 21 6.43 20.14 -15.43
N TYR A 22 6.16 19.78 -14.16
CA TYR A 22 7.23 19.59 -13.18
C TYR A 22 8.04 18.32 -13.48
N GLN A 23 9.27 18.30 -12.99
CA GLN A 23 10.17 17.17 -13.09
C GLN A 23 10.20 16.38 -11.79
N LEU A 24 10.24 15.05 -11.91
CA LEU A 24 10.47 14.14 -10.79
C LEU A 24 11.90 13.63 -10.88
N SER A 25 12.66 13.74 -9.80
CA SER A 25 14.04 13.30 -9.72
C SER A 25 14.21 12.28 -8.60
N TYR A 26 14.91 11.20 -8.88
CA TYR A 26 15.32 10.22 -7.89
C TYR A 26 16.65 10.66 -7.28
N VAL A 27 16.76 10.67 -5.96
CA VAL A 27 17.97 11.00 -5.21
C VAL A 27 18.39 9.75 -4.46
N ALA A 28 19.45 9.08 -4.95
CA ALA A 28 19.87 7.78 -4.42
C ALA A 28 20.45 7.88 -2.99
N GLU A 29 20.96 9.06 -2.64
CA GLU A 29 21.58 9.36 -1.36
C GLU A 29 20.55 9.65 -0.26
N ALA A 30 19.28 9.88 -0.61
CA ALA A 30 18.21 10.09 0.34
C ALA A 30 17.75 8.73 0.90
N GLU A 31 18.25 8.37 2.08
CA GLU A 31 17.88 7.13 2.74
C GLU A 31 16.44 7.20 3.30
N VAL A 32 15.62 6.20 2.94
CA VAL A 32 14.31 5.98 3.53
C VAL A 32 14.29 4.57 4.10
N VAL A 33 14.14 4.46 5.41
CA VAL A 33 14.01 3.16 6.09
C VAL A 33 12.52 2.83 6.19
N HIS A 34 12.10 1.79 5.47
CA HIS A 34 10.73 1.28 5.54
C HIS A 34 10.73 -0.06 6.27
N VAL A 35 10.16 -0.11 7.48
CA VAL A 35 9.95 -1.36 8.21
C VAL A 35 8.48 -1.75 8.13
N HIS A 36 8.23 -2.97 7.67
CA HIS A 36 6.91 -3.57 7.67
C HIS A 36 6.96 -4.88 8.46
N ASP A 37 6.19 -4.95 9.56
CA ASP A 37 5.83 -6.20 10.22
C ASP A 37 4.34 -6.42 9.97
N GLU A 38 4.03 -7.22 8.95
CA GLU A 38 2.67 -7.39 8.45
C GLU A 38 2.25 -8.85 8.42
N THR A 39 1.04 -9.08 8.90
CA THR A 39 0.36 -10.36 8.74
C THR A 39 -0.05 -10.61 7.28
N PRO A 40 -0.27 -11.87 6.87
CA PRO A 40 -0.77 -12.20 5.54
C PRO A 40 -2.04 -11.44 5.13
N ALA A 41 -2.95 -11.21 6.08
CA ALA A 41 -4.19 -10.46 5.84
C ALA A 41 -3.93 -8.97 5.59
N GLN A 42 -2.95 -8.37 6.27
CA GLN A 42 -2.55 -6.97 6.05
C GLN A 42 -1.90 -6.82 4.68
N VAL A 43 -0.95 -7.70 4.33
CA VAL A 43 -0.31 -7.73 3.01
C VAL A 43 -1.36 -7.84 1.91
N PHE A 44 -2.27 -8.81 2.01
CA PHE A 44 -3.37 -8.98 1.06
C PHE A 44 -4.22 -7.70 0.92
N ASN A 45 -4.63 -7.10 2.03
CA ASN A 45 -5.47 -5.91 2.00
C ASN A 45 -4.75 -4.68 1.46
N ARG A 46 -3.46 -4.49 1.77
CA ARG A 46 -2.63 -3.41 1.20
C ARG A 46 -2.61 -3.51 -0.32
N TYR A 47 -2.19 -4.65 -0.87
CA TYR A 47 -2.09 -4.80 -2.32
C TYR A 47 -3.45 -4.81 -3.03
N ARG A 48 -4.52 -5.26 -2.35
CA ARG A 48 -5.89 -5.12 -2.85
C ARG A 48 -6.32 -3.66 -2.94
N ARG A 49 -6.03 -2.87 -1.89
CA ARG A 49 -6.33 -1.44 -1.79
C ARG A 49 -5.60 -0.62 -2.84
N GLU A 50 -4.31 -0.89 -3.04
CA GLU A 50 -3.49 -0.29 -4.08
C GLU A 50 -3.98 -0.64 -5.49
N ALA A 51 -4.36 -1.90 -5.74
CA ALA A 51 -4.88 -2.31 -7.04
C ALA A 51 -6.22 -1.64 -7.40
N ILE A 52 -7.11 -1.43 -6.42
CA ILE A 52 -8.35 -0.67 -6.64
C ILE A 52 -8.03 0.78 -7.02
N ALA A 53 -7.08 1.40 -6.31
CA ALA A 53 -6.62 2.75 -6.61
C ALA A 53 -5.96 2.84 -8.00
N LEU A 54 -5.06 1.91 -8.32
CA LEU A 54 -4.38 1.87 -9.61
C LEU A 54 -5.38 1.73 -10.75
N LYS A 55 -6.39 0.86 -10.62
CA LYS A 55 -7.46 0.73 -11.61
C LYS A 55 -8.26 2.02 -11.80
N ARG A 56 -8.45 2.82 -10.74
CA ARG A 56 -9.08 4.14 -10.85
C ARG A 56 -8.19 5.15 -11.59
N LEU A 57 -6.89 5.17 -11.28
CA LEU A 57 -5.90 6.04 -11.94
C LEU A 57 -5.61 5.62 -13.40
N ARG A 58 -5.71 4.32 -13.69
CA ARG A 58 -5.39 3.68 -14.98
C ARG A 58 -6.48 2.67 -15.38
N PRO A 59 -7.67 3.14 -15.79
CA PRO A 59 -8.81 2.26 -16.12
C PRO A 59 -8.55 1.27 -17.26
N GLN A 60 -7.60 1.58 -18.14
CA GLN A 60 -7.16 0.75 -19.25
C GLN A 60 -6.28 -0.44 -18.83
N GLU A 61 -5.76 -0.44 -17.60
CA GLU A 61 -4.95 -1.54 -17.09
C GLU A 61 -5.85 -2.64 -16.52
N HIS A 62 -5.49 -3.88 -16.83
CA HIS A 62 -6.21 -5.06 -16.39
C HIS A 62 -5.22 -6.11 -15.89
N ILE A 63 -5.55 -6.74 -14.78
CA ILE A 63 -4.81 -7.88 -14.24
C ILE A 63 -5.76 -9.07 -14.20
N GLY A 64 -5.48 -10.05 -15.05
CA GLY A 64 -6.21 -11.32 -15.09
C GLY A 64 -5.60 -12.36 -14.16
N LEU A 65 -6.23 -13.54 -14.11
CA LEU A 65 -5.70 -14.68 -13.36
C LEU A 65 -4.35 -15.16 -13.93
N PHE A 66 -4.16 -15.08 -15.25
CA PHE A 66 -2.89 -15.43 -15.88
C PHE A 66 -1.76 -14.48 -15.47
N ASP A 67 -2.04 -13.17 -15.40
CA ASP A 67 -1.07 -12.18 -14.91
C ASP A 67 -0.70 -12.46 -13.46
N PHE A 68 -1.68 -12.77 -12.61
CA PHE A 68 -1.44 -13.20 -11.24
C PHE A 68 -0.44 -14.37 -11.17
N LEU A 69 -0.70 -15.46 -11.90
CA LEU A 69 0.17 -16.65 -11.88
C LEU A 69 1.57 -16.33 -12.42
N ARG A 70 1.66 -15.58 -13.52
CA ARG A 70 2.93 -15.17 -14.14
C ARG A 70 3.76 -14.29 -13.22
N LEU A 71 3.13 -13.28 -12.61
CA LEU A 71 3.79 -12.35 -11.69
C LEU A 71 4.23 -13.05 -10.41
N PHE A 72 3.38 -13.90 -9.84
CA PHE A 72 3.72 -14.72 -8.68
C PHE A 72 4.94 -15.60 -8.95
N ALA A 73 4.90 -16.42 -10.02
CA ALA A 73 6.00 -17.34 -10.33
C ALA A 73 7.32 -16.61 -10.64
N SER A 74 7.25 -15.51 -11.42
CA SER A 74 8.46 -14.75 -11.78
C SER A 74 9.10 -14.05 -10.59
N ASN A 75 8.31 -13.48 -9.67
CA ASN A 75 8.83 -12.80 -8.49
C ASN A 75 9.36 -13.80 -7.46
N VAL A 76 8.65 -14.89 -7.19
CA VAL A 76 9.17 -15.98 -6.34
C VAL A 76 10.50 -16.50 -6.89
N GLY A 77 10.61 -16.74 -8.20
CA GLY A 77 11.86 -17.17 -8.81
C GLY A 77 12.99 -16.14 -8.68
N SER A 78 12.66 -14.84 -8.78
CA SER A 78 13.63 -13.76 -8.57
C SER A 78 14.14 -13.72 -7.13
N ASP A 79 13.23 -13.81 -6.16
CA ASP A 79 13.55 -13.76 -4.74
C ASP A 79 14.35 -14.99 -4.32
N VAL A 80 13.97 -16.18 -4.79
CA VAL A 80 14.72 -17.42 -4.53
C VAL A 80 16.14 -17.30 -5.07
N ARG A 81 16.31 -16.80 -6.31
CA ARG A 81 17.64 -16.57 -6.88
C ARG A 81 18.45 -15.56 -6.07
N HIS A 82 17.81 -14.52 -5.53
CA HIS A 82 18.48 -13.53 -4.69
C HIS A 82 18.88 -14.12 -3.34
N ALA A 83 17.95 -14.79 -2.65
CA ALA A 83 18.19 -15.51 -1.39
C ALA A 83 19.32 -16.55 -1.52
N MET A 84 19.38 -17.29 -2.63
CA MET A 84 20.48 -18.21 -2.91
C MET A 84 21.83 -17.50 -3.07
N ARG A 85 21.88 -16.34 -3.74
CA ARG A 85 23.11 -15.55 -3.90
C ARG A 85 23.61 -15.01 -2.55
N GLU A 86 22.69 -14.63 -1.67
CA GLU A 86 22.99 -14.09 -0.35
C GLU A 86 23.16 -15.15 0.74
N ARG A 87 23.05 -16.44 0.38
CA ARG A 87 23.11 -17.59 1.30
C ARG A 87 22.10 -17.46 2.45
N ALA A 88 20.93 -16.92 2.17
CA ALA A 88 19.85 -16.80 3.13
C ALA A 88 19.41 -18.18 3.64
N SER A 89 18.91 -18.23 4.90
CA SER A 89 18.39 -19.47 5.48
C SER A 89 17.20 -20.01 4.69
N LEU A 90 17.03 -21.34 4.71
CA LEU A 90 15.84 -22.00 4.19
C LEU A 90 14.56 -21.57 4.94
N ASP A 91 14.71 -21.03 6.14
CA ASP A 91 13.59 -20.54 6.95
C ASP A 91 12.88 -19.33 6.33
N ALA A 92 13.52 -18.59 5.42
CA ALA A 92 12.92 -17.47 4.71
C ALA A 92 11.95 -17.90 3.58
N TRP A 93 11.95 -19.18 3.20
CA TRP A 93 11.20 -19.65 2.04
C TRP A 93 9.68 -19.61 2.23
N PRO A 94 9.12 -20.08 3.36
CA PRO A 94 7.69 -19.95 3.61
C PRO A 94 7.25 -18.49 3.55
N GLU A 95 8.09 -17.58 4.05
CA GLU A 95 7.82 -16.14 4.07
C GLU A 95 7.72 -15.55 2.66
N ILE A 96 8.74 -15.78 1.83
CA ILE A 96 8.74 -15.37 0.42
C ILE A 96 7.48 -15.87 -0.29
N LEU A 97 7.14 -17.15 -0.11
CA LEU A 97 6.00 -17.77 -0.79
C LEU A 97 4.67 -17.17 -0.36
N TRP A 98 4.38 -17.11 0.95
CA TRP A 98 3.10 -16.59 1.40
C TRP A 98 2.99 -15.10 1.09
N PHE A 99 4.08 -14.33 1.23
CA PHE A 99 4.09 -12.89 0.96
C PHE A 99 3.76 -12.61 -0.49
N ARG A 100 4.48 -13.25 -1.43
CA ARG A 100 4.24 -13.09 -2.87
C ARG A 100 2.85 -13.58 -3.26
N PHE A 101 2.37 -14.64 -2.65
CA PHE A 101 1.01 -15.12 -2.90
C PHE A 101 -0.01 -14.07 -2.49
N MET A 102 0.05 -13.56 -1.25
CA MET A 102 -0.87 -12.54 -0.74
C MET A 102 -0.78 -11.23 -1.50
N GLN A 103 0.43 -10.84 -1.93
CA GLN A 103 0.67 -9.68 -2.78
C GLN A 103 -0.14 -9.77 -4.07
N PHE A 104 0.14 -10.76 -4.91
CA PHE A 104 -0.50 -10.82 -6.22
C PHE A 104 -1.96 -11.27 -6.12
N TRP A 105 -2.34 -12.04 -5.11
CA TRP A 105 -3.74 -12.38 -4.85
C TRP A 105 -4.55 -11.13 -4.48
N GLY A 106 -4.00 -10.29 -3.60
CA GLY A 106 -4.56 -8.98 -3.26
C GLY A 106 -4.74 -8.13 -4.51
N THR A 107 -3.68 -7.98 -5.31
CA THR A 107 -3.70 -7.21 -6.56
C THR A 107 -4.78 -7.70 -7.52
N TYR A 108 -4.83 -9.01 -7.81
CA TYR A 108 -5.83 -9.59 -8.70
C TYR A 108 -7.26 -9.34 -8.20
N ARG A 109 -7.51 -9.54 -6.90
CA ARG A 109 -8.82 -9.28 -6.29
C ARG A 109 -9.19 -7.80 -6.32
N GLY A 110 -8.21 -6.90 -6.18
CA GLY A 110 -8.42 -5.45 -6.27
C GLY A 110 -8.79 -5.01 -7.68
N PHE A 111 -8.09 -5.48 -8.71
CA PHE A 111 -8.45 -5.22 -10.11
C PHE A 111 -9.81 -5.79 -10.50
N GLY A 112 -10.23 -6.89 -9.86
CA GLY A 112 -11.57 -7.47 -10.01
C GLY A 112 -12.70 -6.64 -9.39
N HIS A 113 -12.40 -5.64 -8.54
CA HIS A 113 -13.41 -4.83 -7.88
C HIS A 113 -14.18 -3.95 -8.89
N LYS A 114 -15.50 -3.85 -8.69
CA LYS A 114 -16.41 -3.04 -9.52
C LYS A 114 -17.23 -2.14 -8.59
N GLY A 115 -17.42 -0.89 -8.99
CA GLY A 115 -18.24 0.07 -8.27
C GLY A 115 -17.47 0.89 -7.23
N PRO A 116 -18.18 1.75 -6.47
CA PRO A 116 -17.59 2.58 -5.44
C PRO A 116 -17.11 1.74 -4.24
N LEU A 117 -16.11 2.25 -3.53
CA LEU A 117 -15.64 1.69 -2.26
C LEU A 117 -16.77 1.76 -1.23
N GLY A 118 -17.42 0.62 -0.95
CA GLY A 118 -18.43 0.53 0.10
C GLY A 118 -17.85 0.80 1.49
N ASP A 119 -18.70 1.16 2.45
CA ASP A 119 -18.28 1.55 3.79
C ASP A 119 -17.51 0.44 4.54
N ASP A 120 -17.91 -0.83 4.35
CA ASP A 120 -17.18 -1.99 4.88
C ASP A 120 -15.74 -2.09 4.36
N LEU A 121 -15.53 -1.70 3.10
CA LEU A 121 -14.23 -1.76 2.44
C LEU A 121 -13.35 -0.60 2.88
N LYS A 122 -13.93 0.60 3.01
CA LYS A 122 -13.28 1.76 3.64
C LYS A 122 -12.85 1.41 5.07
N GLN A 123 -13.73 0.76 5.84
CA GLN A 123 -13.38 0.32 7.19
C GLN A 123 -12.22 -0.67 7.19
N ALA A 124 -12.25 -1.68 6.31
CA ALA A 124 -11.16 -2.66 6.22
C ALA A 124 -9.81 -2.05 5.81
N PHE A 125 -9.81 -0.96 5.03
CA PHE A 125 -8.61 -0.31 4.51
C PHE A 125 -8.03 0.76 5.43
N TYR A 126 -8.88 1.55 6.07
CA TYR A 126 -8.47 2.70 6.88
C TYR A 126 -8.53 2.44 8.39
N TYR A 127 -9.40 1.53 8.83
CA TYR A 127 -9.69 1.30 10.24
C TYR A 127 -9.53 -0.20 10.59
N PRO A 128 -8.28 -0.69 10.75
CA PRO A 128 -8.06 -2.07 11.14
C PRO A 128 -8.79 -2.37 12.46
N ARG A 129 -9.53 -3.48 12.50
CA ARG A 129 -10.44 -3.88 13.61
C ARG A 129 -9.74 -4.07 14.97
N GLY A 130 -8.41 -3.93 15.04
CA GLY A 130 -7.60 -3.95 16.25
C GLY A 130 -7.46 -2.60 16.96
N TYR A 131 -7.87 -1.48 16.34
CA TYR A 131 -7.88 -0.15 16.97
C TYR A 131 -9.11 0.08 17.87
N ARG A 132 -9.63 -0.96 18.54
CA ARG A 132 -10.42 -0.75 19.75
C ARG A 132 -9.45 -0.43 20.88
N THR A 133 -9.19 0.86 21.05
CA THR A 133 -8.45 1.46 22.16
C THR A 133 -9.25 1.32 23.46
N ASP A 134 -9.25 0.12 24.04
CA ASP A 134 -9.52 -0.03 25.48
C ASP A 134 -8.26 0.27 26.31
N ALA A 135 -7.11 0.48 25.65
CA ALA A 135 -5.89 0.94 26.29
C ALA A 135 -5.94 2.46 26.50
N PRO A 136 -5.71 2.97 27.74
CA PRO A 136 -5.59 4.40 27.97
C PRO A 136 -4.46 4.95 27.10
N SER A 137 -4.73 6.03 26.37
CA SER A 137 -3.69 6.72 25.60
C SER A 137 -2.52 7.05 26.53
N PRO A 138 -1.26 6.76 26.16
CA PRO A 138 -0.12 7.23 26.93
C PRO A 138 -0.23 8.76 27.03
N SER A 139 -0.12 9.30 28.24
CA SER A 139 -0.21 10.73 28.48
C SER A 139 0.82 11.44 27.62
N ARG A 140 0.37 12.13 26.56
CA ARG A 140 1.26 12.92 25.73
C ARG A 140 1.80 14.08 26.58
N PRO A 141 3.12 14.30 26.64
CA PRO A 141 3.70 15.43 27.38
C PRO A 141 3.54 16.78 26.64
N VAL A 142 2.77 16.80 25.55
CA VAL A 142 2.59 17.98 24.69
C VAL A 142 1.11 18.32 24.70
N GLU A 143 0.81 19.58 25.01
CA GLU A 143 -0.57 20.08 24.96
C GLU A 143 -1.15 19.97 23.54
N PRO A 144 -2.45 19.67 23.40
CA PRO A 144 -3.13 19.70 22.11
C PRO A 144 -3.00 21.08 21.46
N ILE A 145 -2.88 21.12 20.14
CA ILE A 145 -2.92 22.36 19.38
C ILE A 145 -4.31 22.98 19.58
N ASP A 146 -4.35 24.21 20.09
CA ASP A 146 -5.57 24.97 20.26
C ASP A 146 -5.97 25.63 18.94
N TYR A 147 -7.01 25.10 18.32
CA TYR A 147 -7.58 25.61 17.08
C TYR A 147 -8.56 26.78 17.29
N SER A 148 -8.74 27.27 18.51
CA SER A 148 -9.67 28.38 18.79
C SER A 148 -9.16 29.75 18.32
N ASN A 149 -7.88 29.85 17.96
CA ASN A 149 -7.25 31.07 17.45
C ASN A 149 -6.72 30.85 16.02
N GLU A 150 -7.60 30.63 15.05
CA GLU A 150 -7.24 30.90 13.65
C GLU A 150 -7.33 32.41 13.40
N PRO A 151 -6.27 33.07 12.90
CA PRO A 151 -6.39 34.43 12.39
C PRO A 151 -7.28 34.38 11.15
N THR A 152 -8.39 35.12 11.19
CA THR A 152 -9.12 35.46 9.97
C THR A 152 -8.26 36.41 9.15
N ASP A 153 -7.47 35.88 8.22
CA ASP A 153 -6.85 36.70 7.18
C ASP A 153 -7.94 37.18 6.22
N GLY A 154 -8.08 38.51 6.13
CA GLY A 154 -8.96 39.22 5.21
C GLY A 154 -8.20 39.87 4.06
#